data_AF-A0A0B7B8N9-F1
#
_entry.id   AF-A0A0B7B8N9-F1
#
_cell.length_a   1.000
_cell.length_b   1.000
_cell.length_c   1.000
_cell.angle_alpha   90.00
_cell.angle_beta   90.00
_cell.angle_gamma   90.00
#
_symmetry.space_group_name_H-M   'P 1'
#
loop_
_entity.id
_entity.type
_entity.pdbx_description
1 polymer ?
#
loop_
_entity_poly.entity_id
_entity_poly.type
_entity_poly.pdbx_seq_one_letter_code
_entity_poly.pdbx_strand_id
1 'polypeptide(L)'
;KVCLSKVLYETWKNNQQVTKVCLLKVLYETWKNNQQMMVLLVDKLLRTEVVDCSSVANWLFSFEMQHDFTSFYVWEIMHSTIKKMSRHVDQLQQEVDSAHDLMEAAKRKEADGLDVVDEDVPSDEAVERMEEKLEAATSAQKNLFLVIFQRFIIVLTEHLARCESAGMDYNTPWYKWVIERLQQVFLLHHELVFRYINTLEQLLFTSDIDIHILEVFQQFCALRS
;
A
#
# COMPACT_ATOMS: atom_id res chain seq x y z
N LYS A 1 -4.73 -6.76 -32.21
CA LYS A 1 -3.49 -7.30 -31.63
C LYS A 1 -3.17 -6.72 -30.23
N VAL A 2 -3.37 -5.42 -29.98
CA VAL A 2 -3.14 -4.77 -28.66
C VAL A 2 -4.04 -5.31 -27.52
N CYS A 3 -5.28 -5.72 -27.82
CA CYS A 3 -6.19 -6.24 -26.80
C CYS A 3 -5.77 -7.64 -26.27
N LEU A 4 -5.28 -8.52 -27.14
CA LEU A 4 -4.83 -9.86 -26.75
C LEU A 4 -3.54 -9.82 -25.92
N SER A 5 -2.59 -8.93 -26.22
CA SER A 5 -1.37 -8.80 -25.40
C SER A 5 -1.68 -8.22 -24.03
N LYS A 6 -2.60 -7.26 -23.94
CA LYS A 6 -3.05 -6.69 -22.66
C LYS A 6 -3.79 -7.72 -21.81
N VAL A 7 -4.71 -8.49 -22.41
CA VAL A 7 -5.43 -9.58 -21.73
C VAL A 7 -4.48 -10.69 -21.27
N LEU A 8 -3.51 -11.09 -22.10
CA LEU A 8 -2.52 -12.11 -21.72
C LEU A 8 -1.59 -11.60 -20.61
N TYR A 9 -1.18 -10.32 -20.66
CA TYR A 9 -0.37 -9.70 -19.62
C TYR A 9 -1.14 -9.59 -18.29
N GLU A 10 -2.40 -9.16 -18.33
CA GLU A 10 -3.28 -9.12 -17.15
C GLU A 10 -3.53 -10.53 -16.61
N THR A 11 -3.75 -11.53 -17.46
CA THR A 11 -3.92 -12.93 -17.04
C THR A 11 -2.65 -13.48 -16.40
N TRP A 12 -1.48 -13.20 -16.98
CA TRP A 12 -0.19 -13.62 -16.42
C TRP A 12 0.10 -12.93 -15.08
N LYS A 13 -0.15 -11.61 -14.99
CA LYS A 13 0.02 -10.83 -13.76
C LYS A 13 -0.92 -11.31 -12.65
N ASN A 14 -2.17 -11.59 -13.00
CA ASN A 14 -3.14 -12.19 -12.08
C ASN A 14 -2.69 -13.56 -11.60
N ASN A 15 -2.18 -14.42 -12.49
CA ASN A 15 -1.63 -15.73 -12.10
C ASN A 15 -0.43 -15.61 -11.16
N GLN A 16 0.44 -14.63 -11.35
CA GLN A 16 1.55 -14.37 -10.43
C GLN A 16 1.04 -13.90 -9.06
N GLN A 17 0.07 -12.99 -9.02
CA GLN A 17 -0.52 -12.51 -7.77
C GLN A 17 -1.21 -13.64 -7.01
N VAL A 18 -1.98 -14.49 -7.69
CA VAL A 18 -2.60 -15.70 -7.11
C VAL A 18 -1.55 -16.64 -6.52
N THR A 19 -0.41 -16.83 -7.22
CA THR A 19 0.69 -17.66 -6.74
C THR A 19 1.34 -17.08 -5.47
N LYS A 20 1.57 -15.77 -5.44
CA LYS A 20 2.13 -15.07 -4.26
C LYS A 20 1.21 -15.14 -3.04
N VAL A 21 -0.09 -14.95 -3.24
CA VAL A 21 -1.09 -15.12 -2.19
C VAL A 21 -1.16 -16.59 -1.72
N CYS A 22 -1.07 -17.55 -2.64
CA CYS A 22 -1.01 -18.97 -2.29
C CYS A 22 0.21 -19.30 -1.42
N LEU A 23 1.38 -18.73 -1.73
CA LEU A 23 2.59 -18.88 -0.91
C LEU A 23 2.36 -18.36 0.52
N LEU A 24 1.72 -17.19 0.68
CA LEU A 24 1.39 -16.63 2.00
C LEU A 24 0.40 -17.53 2.77
N LYS A 25 -0.55 -18.16 2.08
CA LYS A 25 -1.46 -19.15 2.70
C LYS A 25 -0.72 -20.39 3.19
N VAL A 26 0.20 -20.95 2.40
CA VAL A 26 1.03 -22.10 2.82
C VAL A 26 1.92 -21.71 4.01
N LEU A 27 2.49 -20.51 3.97
CA LEU A 27 3.29 -19.97 5.07
C LEU A 27 2.46 -19.90 6.36
N TYR A 28 1.26 -19.36 6.28
CA TYR A 28 0.32 -19.26 7.40
C TYR A 28 -0.06 -20.62 7.96
N GLU A 29 -0.44 -21.59 7.12
CA GLU A 29 -0.79 -22.93 7.61
C GLU A 29 0.36 -23.62 8.35
N THR A 30 1.60 -23.30 7.95
CA THR A 30 2.81 -23.86 8.58
C THR A 30 3.15 -23.16 9.90
N TRP A 31 2.96 -21.85 9.98
CA TRP A 31 3.51 -21.00 11.06
C TRP A 31 2.47 -20.22 11.87
N LYS A 32 1.15 -20.45 11.70
CA LYS A 32 0.08 -19.74 12.45
C LYS A 32 0.22 -19.80 13.98
N ASN A 33 0.81 -20.86 14.51
CA ASN A 33 1.06 -21.01 15.95
C ASN A 33 2.26 -20.18 16.47
N ASN A 34 3.04 -19.56 15.58
CA ASN A 34 4.18 -18.72 15.92
C ASN A 34 4.04 -17.35 15.21
N GLN A 35 3.33 -16.43 15.87
CA GLN A 35 3.03 -15.10 15.34
C GLN A 35 4.29 -14.28 15.02
N GLN A 36 5.34 -14.37 15.85
CA GLN A 36 6.61 -13.67 15.60
C GLN A 36 7.32 -14.21 14.36
N MET A 37 7.31 -15.53 14.15
CA MET A 37 7.84 -16.11 12.93
C MET A 37 7.05 -15.64 11.70
N MET A 38 5.72 -15.52 11.79
CA MET A 38 4.90 -14.97 10.70
C MET A 38 5.33 -13.55 10.31
N VAL A 39 5.52 -12.67 11.29
CA VAL A 39 5.99 -11.28 11.05
C VAL A 39 7.35 -11.29 10.33
N LEU A 40 8.32 -12.06 10.84
CA LEU A 40 9.67 -12.13 10.30
C LEU A 40 9.72 -12.71 8.88
N LEU A 41 8.97 -13.79 8.62
CA LEU A 41 8.97 -14.44 7.32
C LEU A 41 8.28 -13.58 6.27
N VAL A 42 7.14 -12.95 6.58
CA VAL A 42 6.48 -12.03 5.62
C VAL A 42 7.37 -10.85 5.28
N ASP A 43 8.03 -10.25 6.28
CA ASP A 43 8.99 -9.17 6.04
C ASP A 43 10.18 -9.63 5.20
N LYS A 44 10.69 -10.84 5.43
CA LYS A 44 11.75 -11.44 4.61
C LYS A 44 11.31 -11.65 3.17
N LEU A 45 10.13 -12.22 2.94
CA LEU A 45 9.58 -12.44 1.59
C LEU A 45 9.37 -11.13 0.84
N LEU A 46 8.95 -10.07 1.52
CA LEU A 46 8.85 -8.73 0.94
C LEU A 46 10.25 -8.16 0.62
N ARG A 47 11.28 -8.45 1.41
CA ARG A 47 12.65 -7.88 1.22
C ARG A 47 13.35 -8.55 0.04
N THR A 48 13.05 -9.82 -0.19
CA THR A 48 13.58 -10.60 -1.32
C THR A 48 12.66 -10.57 -2.53
N GLU A 49 11.65 -9.68 -2.55
CA GLU A 49 10.68 -9.49 -3.64
C GLU A 49 9.93 -10.75 -4.08
N VAL A 50 9.89 -11.78 -3.22
CA VAL A 50 9.16 -13.02 -3.48
C VAL A 50 7.65 -12.74 -3.45
N VAL A 51 7.22 -11.86 -2.54
CA VAL A 51 5.86 -11.31 -2.50
C VAL A 51 5.91 -9.80 -2.57
N ASP A 52 4.86 -9.19 -3.12
CA ASP A 52 4.69 -7.75 -3.20
C ASP A 52 3.68 -7.25 -2.15
N CYS A 53 3.74 -5.95 -1.85
CA CYS A 53 2.92 -5.32 -0.81
C CYS A 53 1.41 -5.51 -1.04
N SER A 54 0.97 -5.48 -2.30
CA SER A 54 -0.44 -5.69 -2.65
C SER A 54 -0.89 -7.13 -2.35
N SER A 55 -0.07 -8.13 -2.65
CA SER A 55 -0.36 -9.54 -2.29
C SER A 55 -0.48 -9.73 -0.78
N VAL A 56 0.40 -9.10 0.01
CA VAL A 56 0.32 -9.14 1.48
C VAL A 56 -0.95 -8.48 1.98
N ALA A 57 -1.28 -7.27 1.49
CA ALA A 57 -2.52 -6.59 1.86
C ALA A 57 -3.76 -7.44 1.54
N ASN A 58 -3.84 -8.04 0.36
CA ASN A 58 -4.96 -8.92 0.01
C ASN A 58 -5.05 -10.19 0.88
N TRP A 59 -3.91 -10.76 1.25
CA TRP A 59 -3.86 -11.93 2.14
C TRP A 59 -4.32 -11.61 3.57
N LEU A 60 -3.95 -10.45 4.13
CA LEU A 60 -4.34 -10.08 5.50
C LEU A 60 -5.86 -9.98 5.72
N PHE A 61 -6.60 -9.63 4.67
CA PHE A 61 -8.08 -9.57 4.68
C PHE A 61 -8.74 -10.81 4.05
N SER A 62 -7.98 -11.88 3.81
CA SER A 62 -8.54 -13.10 3.24
C SER A 62 -9.34 -13.89 4.28
N PHE A 63 -10.20 -14.80 3.79
CA PHE A 63 -11.03 -15.63 4.65
C PHE A 63 -10.21 -16.44 5.66
N GLU A 64 -9.03 -16.92 5.27
CA GLU A 64 -8.14 -17.71 6.12
C GLU A 64 -7.61 -16.93 7.34
N MET A 65 -7.49 -15.61 7.21
CA MET A 65 -7.00 -14.72 8.27
C MET A 65 -8.11 -14.26 9.23
N GLN A 66 -9.38 -14.58 8.98
CA GLN A 66 -10.51 -14.10 9.79
C GLN A 66 -10.37 -14.45 11.28
N HIS A 67 -9.86 -15.64 11.58
CA HIS A 67 -9.66 -16.09 12.98
C HIS A 67 -8.62 -15.26 13.73
N ASP A 68 -7.61 -14.77 13.02
CA ASP A 68 -6.51 -13.97 13.58
C ASP A 68 -6.68 -12.47 13.35
N PHE A 69 -7.80 -12.03 12.78
CA PHE A 69 -7.99 -10.63 12.39
C PHE A 69 -7.93 -9.65 13.59
N THR A 70 -8.19 -10.15 14.80
CA THR A 70 -8.04 -9.36 16.04
C THR A 70 -6.66 -9.47 16.69
N SER A 71 -5.79 -10.35 16.18
CA SER A 71 -4.42 -10.55 16.67
C SER A 71 -3.51 -9.40 16.23
N PHE A 72 -2.67 -8.89 17.15
CA PHE A 72 -1.80 -7.73 16.90
C PHE A 72 -0.84 -7.91 15.72
N TYR A 73 -0.30 -9.12 15.53
CA TYR A 73 0.71 -9.40 14.51
C TYR A 73 0.20 -9.15 13.07
N VAL A 74 -1.11 -9.32 12.82
CA VAL A 74 -1.73 -9.04 11.51
C VAL A 74 -1.56 -7.56 11.15
N TRP A 75 -1.81 -6.69 12.11
CA TRP A 75 -1.71 -5.25 11.95
C TRP A 75 -0.26 -4.78 11.94
N GLU A 76 0.62 -5.45 12.69
CA GLU A 76 2.06 -5.23 12.61
C GLU A 76 2.59 -5.51 11.19
N ILE A 77 2.18 -6.63 10.59
CA ILE A 77 2.54 -6.97 9.20
C ILE A 77 2.00 -5.90 8.24
N MET A 78 0.75 -5.46 8.42
CA MET A 78 0.15 -4.41 7.58
C MET A 78 0.97 -3.12 7.62
N HIS A 79 1.22 -2.60 8.83
CA HIS A 79 1.95 -1.36 9.03
C HIS A 79 3.41 -1.46 8.57
N SER A 80 4.06 -2.60 8.79
CA SER A 80 5.40 -2.88 8.27
C SER A 80 5.42 -2.85 6.73
N THR A 81 4.41 -3.44 6.10
CA THR A 81 4.24 -3.44 4.63
C THR A 81 4.06 -2.03 4.08
N ILE A 82 3.21 -1.20 4.69
CA ILE A 82 3.01 0.20 4.29
C ILE A 82 4.31 1.00 4.46
N LYS A 83 4.97 0.88 5.61
CA LYS A 83 6.25 1.57 5.89
C LYS A 83 7.32 1.20 4.88
N LYS A 84 7.39 -0.06 4.49
CA LYS A 84 8.36 -0.53 3.51
C LYS A 84 8.12 0.04 2.11
N MET A 85 6.88 0.03 1.64
CA MET A 85 6.51 0.65 0.36
C MET A 85 6.84 2.16 0.39
N SER A 86 6.56 2.82 1.52
CA SER A 86 6.84 4.25 1.67
C SER A 86 8.33 4.56 1.63
N ARG A 87 9.14 3.81 2.38
CA ARG A 87 10.60 3.93 2.32
C ARG A 87 11.17 3.71 0.92
N HIS A 88 10.60 2.78 0.16
CA HIS A 88 11.03 2.53 -1.21
C HIS A 88 10.77 3.73 -2.13
N VAL A 89 9.60 4.36 -2.02
CA VAL A 89 9.28 5.61 -2.74
C VAL A 89 10.21 6.74 -2.31
N ASP A 90 10.41 6.92 -1.00
CA ASP A 90 11.28 7.99 -0.48
C ASP A 90 12.73 7.83 -0.96
N GLN A 91 13.24 6.59 -1.02
CA GLN A 91 14.58 6.29 -1.55
C GLN A 91 14.70 6.64 -3.03
N LEU A 92 13.75 6.22 -3.86
CA LEU A 92 13.74 6.53 -5.29
C LEU A 92 13.60 8.04 -5.54
N GLN A 93 12.80 8.73 -4.73
CA GLN A 93 12.67 10.19 -4.82
C GLN A 93 14.00 10.86 -4.52
N GLN A 94 14.68 10.44 -3.46
CA GLN A 94 15.97 10.99 -3.09
C GLN A 94 17.06 10.74 -4.15
N GLU A 95 17.02 9.57 -4.82
CA GLU A 95 17.91 9.25 -5.94
C GLU A 95 17.65 10.17 -7.15
N VAL A 96 16.39 10.41 -7.50
CA VAL A 96 15.99 11.32 -8.60
C VAL A 96 16.39 12.77 -8.28
N ASP A 97 16.09 13.25 -7.07
CA ASP A 97 16.42 14.62 -6.64
C ASP A 97 17.94 14.85 -6.70
N SER A 98 18.71 13.88 -6.20
CA SER A 98 20.19 13.95 -6.22
C SER A 98 20.75 13.97 -7.65
N ALA A 99 20.15 13.19 -8.56
CA ALA A 99 20.55 13.17 -9.96
C ALA A 99 20.26 14.51 -10.66
N HIS A 100 19.09 15.12 -10.38
CA HIS A 100 18.73 16.43 -10.91
C HIS A 100 19.65 17.53 -10.39
N ASP A 101 20.01 17.50 -9.10
CA ASP A 101 20.96 18.44 -8.49
C ASP A 101 22.36 18.38 -9.13
N LEU A 102 22.86 17.17 -9.40
CA LEU A 102 24.14 16.97 -10.11
C LEU A 102 24.10 17.54 -11.52
N MET A 103 23.00 17.31 -12.25
CA MET A 103 22.80 17.86 -13.58
C MET A 103 22.73 19.39 -13.60
N GLU A 104 22.00 19.98 -12.66
CA GLU A 104 21.96 21.44 -12.53
C GLU A 104 23.33 22.03 -12.19
N ALA A 105 24.07 21.40 -11.28
CA ALA A 105 25.41 21.84 -10.91
C ALA A 105 26.39 21.76 -12.10
N ALA A 106 26.30 20.70 -12.91
CA ALA A 106 27.08 20.54 -14.14
C ALA A 106 26.78 21.66 -15.15
N LYS A 107 25.49 21.94 -15.41
CA LYS A 107 25.06 23.04 -16.30
C LYS A 107 25.55 24.41 -15.84
N ARG A 108 25.57 24.65 -14.52
CA ARG A 108 26.11 25.91 -13.95
C ARG A 108 27.63 26.03 -14.16
N LYS A 109 28.39 24.95 -13.92
CA LYS A 109 29.85 24.92 -14.17
C LYS A 109 30.19 25.16 -15.64
N GLU A 110 29.42 24.56 -16.55
CA GLU A 110 29.58 24.75 -18.00
C GLU A 110 29.33 26.21 -18.39
N ALA A 111 28.28 26.84 -17.85
CA ALA A 111 27.97 28.24 -18.09
C ALA A 111 29.08 29.19 -17.58
N ASP A 112 29.76 28.81 -16.50
CA ASP A 112 30.91 29.54 -15.94
C ASP A 112 32.23 29.26 -16.70
N GLY A 113 32.20 28.45 -17.77
CA GLY A 113 33.36 28.13 -18.61
C GLY A 113 34.39 27.20 -17.95
N LEU A 114 33.99 26.47 -16.90
CA LEU A 114 34.80 25.44 -16.26
C LEU A 114 34.67 24.12 -17.03
N ASP A 115 35.76 23.35 -17.15
CA ASP A 115 35.72 22.01 -17.74
C ASP A 115 34.82 21.08 -16.91
N VAL A 116 33.76 20.58 -17.53
CA VAL A 116 32.81 19.65 -16.92
C VAL A 116 33.16 18.23 -17.38
N VAL A 117 34.20 17.66 -16.79
CA VAL A 117 34.52 16.23 -16.93
C VAL A 117 34.22 15.57 -15.60
N ASP A 118 32.93 15.52 -15.26
CA ASP A 118 32.45 14.88 -14.04
C ASP A 118 31.77 13.57 -14.45
N GLU A 119 32.50 12.45 -14.40
CA GLU A 119 32.02 11.11 -14.78
C GLU A 119 30.81 10.67 -13.94
N ASP A 120 30.57 11.32 -12.79
CA ASP A 120 29.46 11.04 -11.90
C ASP A 120 28.14 11.73 -12.31
N VAL A 121 28.14 12.60 -13.34
CA VAL A 121 26.91 13.25 -13.82
C VAL A 121 26.07 12.25 -14.59
N PRO A 122 24.84 11.94 -14.13
CA PRO A 122 23.97 11.01 -14.84
C PRO A 122 23.52 11.57 -16.18
N SER A 123 23.36 10.70 -17.18
CA SER A 123 22.82 11.09 -18.49
C SER A 123 21.32 11.39 -18.40
N ASP A 124 20.80 12.20 -19.33
CA ASP A 124 19.36 12.48 -19.45
C ASP A 124 18.52 11.19 -19.49
N GLU A 125 18.97 10.19 -20.25
CA GLU A 125 18.28 8.88 -20.35
C GLU A 125 18.31 8.10 -19.01
N ALA A 126 19.37 8.24 -18.22
CA ALA A 126 19.44 7.62 -16.91
C ALA A 126 18.45 8.28 -15.93
N VAL A 127 18.34 9.62 -15.96
CA VAL A 127 17.39 10.37 -15.14
C VAL A 127 15.95 10.04 -15.51
N GLU A 128 15.62 10.01 -16.80
CA GLU A 128 14.28 9.61 -17.28
C GLU A 128 13.89 8.22 -16.77
N ARG A 129 14.81 7.24 -16.83
CA ARG A 129 14.56 5.89 -16.27
C ARG A 129 14.39 5.87 -14.75
N MET A 130 15.04 6.77 -14.01
CA MET A 130 14.87 6.89 -12.56
C MET A 130 13.50 7.50 -12.23
N GLU A 131 13.08 8.52 -12.98
CA GLU A 131 11.75 9.13 -12.87
C GLU A 131 10.63 8.13 -13.19
N GLU A 132 10.77 7.32 -14.24
CA GLU A 132 9.80 6.25 -14.57
C GLU A 132 9.65 5.24 -13.43
N LYS A 133 10.76 4.84 -12.79
CA LYS A 133 10.74 3.93 -11.63
C LYS A 133 10.05 4.57 -10.43
N LEU A 134 10.33 5.84 -10.16
CA LEU A 134 9.71 6.60 -9.08
C LEU A 134 8.20 6.74 -9.31
N GLU A 135 7.75 7.02 -10.52
CA GLU A 135 6.32 7.10 -10.86
C GLU A 135 5.65 5.74 -10.66
N ALA A 136 6.28 4.66 -11.13
CA ALA A 136 5.77 3.31 -10.95
C ALA A 136 5.65 2.93 -9.46
N ALA A 137 6.66 3.25 -8.65
CA ALA A 137 6.66 3.00 -7.20
C ALA A 137 5.60 3.84 -6.47
N THR A 138 5.46 5.12 -6.84
CA THR A 138 4.44 6.03 -6.29
C THR A 138 3.03 5.54 -6.63
N SER A 139 2.82 5.07 -7.86
CA SER A 139 1.57 4.43 -8.29
C SER A 139 1.28 3.16 -7.49
N ALA A 140 2.30 2.33 -7.25
CA ALA A 140 2.17 1.14 -6.41
C ALA A 140 1.83 1.47 -4.95
N GLN A 141 2.42 2.53 -4.37
CA GLN A 141 2.11 3.03 -3.03
C GLN A 141 0.65 3.50 -2.94
N LYS A 142 0.21 4.32 -3.88
CA LYS A 142 -1.19 4.76 -3.97
C LYS A 142 -2.15 3.56 -4.06
N ASN A 143 -1.85 2.61 -4.95
CA ASN A 143 -2.67 1.41 -5.12
C ASN A 143 -2.70 0.54 -3.85
N LEU A 144 -1.60 0.46 -3.10
CA LEU A 144 -1.57 -0.24 -1.81
C LEU A 144 -2.56 0.35 -0.81
N PHE A 145 -2.60 1.69 -0.67
CA PHE A 145 -3.59 2.35 0.17
C PHE A 145 -5.02 2.10 -0.32
N LEU A 146 -5.27 2.20 -1.63
CA LEU A 146 -6.59 1.92 -2.19
C LEU A 146 -7.05 0.50 -1.86
N VAL A 147 -6.19 -0.50 -2.03
CA VAL A 147 -6.50 -1.90 -1.69
C VAL A 147 -6.80 -2.03 -0.20
N ILE A 148 -5.98 -1.45 0.69
CA ILE A 148 -6.19 -1.56 2.13
C ILE A 148 -7.52 -0.93 2.55
N PHE A 149 -7.81 0.29 2.11
CA PHE A 149 -9.06 0.97 2.45
C PHE A 149 -10.28 0.27 1.84
N GLN A 150 -10.19 -0.17 0.58
CA GLN A 150 -11.26 -0.95 -0.04
C GLN A 150 -11.56 -2.23 0.75
N ARG A 151 -10.52 -2.94 1.22
CA ARG A 151 -10.70 -4.17 2.02
C ARG A 151 -11.33 -3.88 3.38
N PHE A 152 -10.95 -2.80 4.05
CA PHE A 152 -11.63 -2.35 5.28
C PHE A 152 -13.10 -2.06 5.04
N ILE A 153 -13.42 -1.29 3.99
CA ILE A 153 -14.81 -0.95 3.64
C ILE A 153 -15.62 -2.23 3.43
N ILE A 154 -15.12 -3.17 2.62
CA ILE A 154 -15.81 -4.43 2.34
C ILE A 154 -16.09 -5.20 3.65
N VAL A 155 -15.07 -5.40 4.48
CA VAL A 155 -15.17 -6.21 5.71
C VAL A 155 -16.09 -5.56 6.75
N LEU A 156 -16.04 -4.24 6.88
CA LEU A 156 -16.93 -3.49 7.78
C LEU A 156 -18.37 -3.51 7.27
N THR A 157 -18.60 -3.23 5.98
CA THR A 157 -19.94 -3.27 5.37
C THR A 157 -20.57 -4.66 5.46
N GLU A 158 -19.79 -5.73 5.22
CA GLU A 158 -20.28 -7.11 5.37
C GLU A 158 -20.74 -7.39 6.81
N HIS A 159 -19.98 -6.94 7.81
CA HIS A 159 -20.38 -7.10 9.21
C HIS A 159 -21.63 -6.31 9.56
N LEU A 160 -21.73 -5.05 9.12
CA LEU A 160 -22.89 -4.20 9.35
C LEU A 160 -24.15 -4.81 8.73
N ALA A 161 -24.09 -5.24 7.48
CA ALA A 161 -25.20 -5.91 6.79
C ALA A 161 -25.60 -7.23 7.46
N ARG A 162 -24.62 -8.01 7.97
CA ARG A 162 -24.89 -9.23 8.72
C ARG A 162 -25.60 -8.95 10.05
N CYS A 163 -25.19 -7.91 10.78
CA CYS A 163 -25.86 -7.53 12.02
C CYS A 163 -27.28 -7.00 11.77
N GLU A 164 -27.47 -6.16 10.75
CA GLU A 164 -28.79 -5.66 10.35
C GLU A 164 -29.74 -6.81 9.98
N SER A 165 -29.30 -7.72 9.11
CA SER A 165 -30.12 -8.87 8.68
C SER A 165 -30.44 -9.85 9.81
N ALA A 166 -29.59 -9.96 10.82
CA ALA A 166 -29.82 -10.79 12.00
C ALA A 166 -30.57 -10.06 13.12
N GLY A 167 -30.87 -8.76 12.99
CA GLY A 167 -31.46 -7.94 14.05
C GLY A 167 -30.57 -7.83 15.29
N MET A 168 -29.25 -7.94 15.12
CA MET A 168 -28.26 -7.87 16.19
C MET A 168 -27.59 -6.50 16.24
N ASP A 169 -27.13 -6.10 17.42
CA ASP A 169 -26.29 -4.91 17.57
C ASP A 169 -24.99 -5.08 16.75
N TYR A 170 -24.66 -4.08 15.94
CA TYR A 170 -23.43 -4.07 15.16
C TYR A 170 -22.20 -3.80 16.03
N ASN A 171 -22.38 -3.16 17.19
CA ASN A 171 -21.33 -2.64 18.06
C ASN A 171 -20.62 -3.72 18.89
N THR A 172 -20.15 -4.75 18.19
CA THR A 172 -19.43 -5.90 18.74
C THR A 172 -17.97 -5.55 19.07
N PRO A 173 -17.30 -6.33 19.94
CA PRO A 173 -15.87 -6.16 20.18
C PRO A 173 -15.02 -6.25 18.90
N TRP A 174 -15.39 -7.14 17.97
CA TRP A 174 -14.73 -7.26 16.67
C TRP A 174 -14.90 -5.98 15.85
N TYR A 175 -16.12 -5.41 15.79
CA TYR A 175 -16.38 -4.18 15.06
C TYR A 175 -15.54 -3.01 15.59
N LYS A 176 -15.57 -2.80 16.92
CA LYS A 176 -14.75 -1.76 17.59
C LYS A 176 -13.27 -1.91 17.24
N TRP A 177 -12.77 -3.13 17.29
CA TRP A 177 -11.39 -3.40 16.93
C TRP A 177 -11.07 -3.04 15.47
N VAL A 178 -11.90 -3.48 14.53
CA VAL A 178 -11.62 -3.28 13.10
C VAL A 178 -11.78 -1.82 12.68
N ILE A 179 -12.80 -1.13 13.21
CA ILE A 179 -13.01 0.30 12.93
C ILE A 179 -11.88 1.17 13.52
N GLU A 180 -11.37 0.82 14.71
CA GLU A 180 -10.19 1.46 15.30
C GLU A 180 -8.91 1.17 14.50
N ARG A 181 -8.79 0.00 13.87
CA ARG A 181 -7.66 -0.31 12.97
C ARG A 181 -7.72 0.48 11.68
N LEU A 182 -8.90 0.71 11.12
CA LEU A 182 -9.09 1.65 10.00
C LEU A 182 -8.63 3.06 10.41
N GLN A 183 -9.10 3.55 11.56
CA GLN A 183 -8.69 4.85 12.10
C GLN A 183 -7.17 4.92 12.32
N GLN A 184 -6.56 3.85 12.82
CA GLN A 184 -5.11 3.78 13.01
C GLN A 184 -4.34 3.93 11.71
N VAL A 185 -4.81 3.36 10.58
CA VAL A 185 -4.16 3.55 9.27
C VAL A 185 -4.17 5.02 8.87
N PHE A 186 -5.31 5.71 9.04
CA PHE A 186 -5.42 7.15 8.78
C PHE A 186 -4.43 7.96 9.61
N LEU A 187 -4.37 7.72 10.92
CA LEU A 187 -3.55 8.50 11.84
C LEU A 187 -2.06 8.23 11.68
N LEU A 188 -1.64 6.97 11.54
CA LEU A 188 -0.22 6.62 11.47
C LEU A 188 0.42 7.01 10.13
N HIS A 189 -0.37 7.10 9.07
CA HIS A 189 0.10 7.38 7.72
C HIS A 189 -0.49 8.67 7.14
N HIS A 190 -0.88 9.62 8.00
CA HIS A 190 -1.66 10.80 7.64
C HIS A 190 -1.07 11.60 6.46
N GLU A 191 0.25 11.80 6.40
CA GLU A 191 0.90 12.56 5.32
C GLU A 191 0.65 11.94 3.94
N LEU A 192 0.80 10.62 3.85
CA LEU A 192 0.56 9.86 2.61
C LEU A 192 -0.91 9.79 2.28
N VAL A 193 -1.77 9.59 3.28
CA VAL A 193 -3.21 9.52 3.07
C VAL A 193 -3.75 10.87 2.59
N PHE A 194 -3.26 11.99 3.13
CA PHE A 194 -3.63 13.33 2.64
C PHE A 194 -3.16 13.58 1.21
N ARG A 195 -2.01 13.04 0.79
CA ARG A 195 -1.56 13.10 -0.61
C ARG A 195 -2.56 12.46 -1.58
N TYR A 196 -3.30 11.45 -1.14
CA TYR A 196 -4.26 10.71 -1.97
C TYR A 196 -5.73 11.03 -1.67
N ILE A 197 -6.00 12.05 -0.84
CA ILE A 197 -7.33 12.30 -0.28
C ILE A 197 -8.42 12.44 -1.34
N ASN A 198 -8.16 13.18 -2.42
CA ASN A 198 -9.14 13.39 -3.49
C ASN A 198 -9.51 12.07 -4.18
N THR A 199 -8.54 11.17 -4.37
CA THR A 199 -8.83 9.85 -4.96
C THR A 199 -9.63 8.98 -3.98
N LEU A 200 -9.29 9.04 -2.69
CA LEU A 200 -9.99 8.29 -1.65
C LEU A 200 -11.45 8.74 -1.53
N GLU A 201 -11.70 10.04 -1.53
CA GLU A 201 -13.05 10.62 -1.47
C GLU A 201 -13.88 10.29 -2.72
N GLN A 202 -13.27 10.35 -3.91
CA GLN A 202 -13.98 10.13 -5.17
C GLN A 202 -14.24 8.64 -5.49
N LEU A 203 -13.35 7.74 -5.08
CA LEU A 203 -13.42 6.33 -5.50
C LEU A 203 -13.80 5.36 -4.39
N LEU A 204 -13.52 5.70 -3.13
CA LEU A 204 -13.75 4.82 -1.99
C LEU A 204 -14.78 5.42 -1.05
N PHE A 205 -14.44 6.50 -0.34
CA PHE A 205 -15.26 7.14 0.70
C PHE A 205 -16.32 8.07 0.12
N THR A 206 -17.20 7.47 -0.66
CA THR A 206 -18.33 8.08 -1.35
C THR A 206 -19.60 8.03 -0.47
N SER A 207 -20.63 8.76 -0.89
CA SER A 207 -21.88 8.91 -0.11
C SER A 207 -22.71 7.62 0.02
N ASP A 208 -22.41 6.60 -0.77
CA ASP A 208 -23.06 5.28 -0.74
C ASP A 208 -22.46 4.32 0.28
N ILE A 209 -21.33 4.68 0.90
CA ILE A 209 -20.78 3.92 2.02
C ILE A 209 -21.60 4.18 3.29
N ASP A 210 -21.72 3.13 4.12
CA ASP A 210 -22.34 3.22 5.44
C ASP A 210 -21.78 4.37 6.28
N ILE A 211 -22.68 5.10 6.93
CA ILE A 211 -22.37 6.31 7.69
C ILE A 211 -21.28 6.10 8.74
N HIS A 212 -21.23 4.94 9.40
CA HIS A 212 -20.28 4.71 10.49
C HIS A 212 -18.84 4.55 9.97
N ILE A 213 -18.68 4.02 8.76
CA ILE A 213 -17.37 3.92 8.11
C ILE A 213 -16.96 5.30 7.57
N LEU A 214 -17.91 6.02 6.97
CA LEU A 214 -17.67 7.34 6.41
C LEU A 214 -17.29 8.37 7.49
N GLU A 215 -17.88 8.29 8.68
CA GLU A 215 -17.55 9.14 9.83
C GLU A 215 -16.06 9.07 10.20
N VAL A 216 -15.43 7.89 10.15
CA VAL A 216 -13.99 7.76 10.45
C VAL A 216 -13.15 8.56 9.45
N PHE A 217 -13.51 8.51 8.16
CA PHE A 217 -12.84 9.28 7.12
C PHE A 217 -13.07 10.78 7.30
N GLN A 218 -14.30 11.20 7.60
CA GLN A 218 -14.63 12.61 7.84
C GLN A 218 -13.91 13.19 9.06
N GLN A 219 -13.83 12.42 10.16
CA GLN A 219 -13.06 12.80 11.35
C GLN A 219 -11.58 12.98 11.01
N PHE A 220 -11.01 12.10 10.18
CA PHE A 220 -9.64 12.27 9.69
C PHE A 220 -9.48 13.53 8.84
N CYS A 221 -10.40 13.80 7.90
CA CYS A 221 -10.39 15.02 7.09
C CYS A 221 -10.44 16.29 7.94
N ALA A 222 -11.18 16.27 9.05
CA ALA A 222 -11.28 17.39 9.98
C ALA A 222 -9.98 17.69 10.74
N LEU A 223 -8.98 16.79 10.73
CA LEU A 223 -7.65 17.10 11.30
C LEU A 223 -6.83 18.08 10.45
N ARG A 224 -7.24 18.30 9.19
CA ARG A 224 -6.59 19.24 8.27
C ARG A 224 -7.26 20.62 8.27
N SER A 225 -8.51 20.72 8.73
CA SER A 225 -9.29 21.96 8.79
C SER A 225 -8.89 22.87 9.94
#